data_AF-A0A543EB37-F1
#
_entry.id   AF-A0A543EB37-F1
#
_cell.length_a   1.000
_cell.length_b   1.000
_cell.length_c   1.000
_cell.angle_alpha   90.00
_cell.angle_beta   90.00
_cell.angle_gamma   90.00
#
_symmetry.space_group_name_H-M   'P 1'
#
loop_
_entity.id
_entity.type
_entity.pdbx_description
1 polymer ?
#
loop_
_entity_poly.entity_id
_entity_poly.type
_entity_poly.pdbx_seq_one_letter_code
_entity_poly.pdbx_strand_id
1 'polypeptide(L)'
;MEDKKEQIIQAVISKAWEDAGFRKELLSSPIEAIEKLTGVVVVLPEGKELVVVDQTDKSKVYLNIPAEPELENTELTEEQLEIIAGGGQMIWKDLTDSLFPAFKNCIKI
;
A
#
# COMPACT_ATOMS: atom_id res chain seq x y z
N MET A 1 -19.64 -1.76 -7.62
CA MET A 1 -18.54 -1.01 -8.30
C MET A 1 -17.25 -1.18 -7.52
N GLU A 2 -17.32 -1.10 -6.19
CA GLU A 2 -16.23 -1.46 -5.28
C GLU A 2 -15.85 -2.95 -5.37
N ASP A 3 -16.85 -3.85 -5.43
CA ASP A 3 -16.62 -5.30 -5.57
C ASP A 3 -15.80 -5.67 -6.80
N LYS A 4 -15.93 -4.90 -7.90
CA LYS A 4 -15.18 -5.15 -9.14
C LYS A 4 -13.70 -4.77 -8.97
N LYS A 5 -13.39 -3.72 -8.22
CA LYS A 5 -11.99 -3.33 -7.93
C LYS A 5 -11.32 -4.36 -7.05
N GLU A 6 -12.02 -4.85 -6.03
CA GLU A 6 -11.52 -5.92 -5.16
C GLU A 6 -11.23 -7.21 -5.94
N GLN A 7 -12.14 -7.61 -6.84
CA GLN A 7 -11.94 -8.76 -7.73
C GLN A 7 -10.70 -8.61 -8.62
N ILE A 8 -10.44 -7.41 -9.14
CA ILE A 8 -9.24 -7.12 -9.93
C ILE A 8 -7.97 -7.30 -9.09
N ILE A 9 -7.95 -6.72 -7.88
CA ILE A 9 -6.80 -6.84 -6.97
C ILE A 9 -6.54 -8.32 -6.62
N GLN A 10 -7.60 -9.07 -6.30
CA GLN A 10 -7.50 -10.50 -6.01
C GLN A 10 -6.95 -11.28 -7.23
N ALA A 11 -7.41 -10.97 -8.44
CA ALA A 11 -6.92 -11.64 -9.65
C ALA A 11 -5.42 -11.38 -9.89
N VAL A 12 -4.95 -10.14 -9.70
CA VAL A 12 -3.53 -9.78 -9.83
C VAL A 12 -2.68 -10.53 -8.80
N ILE A 13 -3.10 -10.55 -7.52
CA ILE A 13 -2.37 -11.23 -6.45
C ILE A 13 -2.32 -12.74 -6.70
N SER A 14 -3.46 -13.37 -6.96
CA SER A 14 -3.53 -14.81 -7.23
C SER A 14 -2.66 -15.20 -8.43
N LYS A 15 -2.71 -14.41 -9.51
CA LYS A 15 -1.87 -14.65 -10.69
C LYS A 15 -0.38 -14.51 -10.38
N ALA A 16 0.02 -13.54 -9.54
CA ALA A 16 1.41 -13.39 -9.11
C ALA A 16 1.91 -14.55 -8.25
N TRP A 17 1.04 -15.22 -7.49
CA TRP A 17 1.39 -16.43 -6.76
C TRP A 17 1.54 -17.65 -7.67
N GLU A 18 0.61 -17.84 -8.60
CA GLU A 18 0.54 -19.03 -9.46
C GLU A 18 1.52 -19.01 -10.65
N ASP A 19 1.87 -17.81 -11.14
CA ASP A 19 2.65 -17.63 -12.37
C ASP A 19 3.89 -16.76 -12.10
N ALA A 20 5.05 -17.41 -12.04
CA ALA A 20 6.33 -16.73 -11.82
C ALA A 20 6.72 -15.80 -12.99
N GLY A 21 6.27 -16.08 -14.21
CA GLY A 21 6.48 -15.23 -15.37
C GLY A 21 5.70 -13.92 -15.24
N PHE A 22 4.42 -14.02 -14.89
CA PHE A 22 3.61 -12.86 -14.58
C PHE A 22 4.15 -12.09 -13.38
N ARG A 23 4.57 -12.77 -12.30
CA ARG A 23 5.18 -12.07 -11.14
C ARG A 23 6.40 -11.26 -11.54
N LYS A 24 7.25 -11.80 -12.42
CA LYS A 24 8.42 -11.07 -12.94
C LYS A 24 8.00 -9.85 -13.78
N GLU A 25 6.99 -10.00 -14.64
CA GLU A 25 6.42 -8.92 -15.44
C GLU A 25 5.82 -7.81 -14.54
N LEU A 26 5.06 -8.21 -13.51
CA LEU A 26 4.45 -7.30 -12.54
C LEU A 26 5.49 -6.51 -11.74
N LEU A 27 6.65 -7.11 -11.44
CA LEU A 27 7.74 -6.41 -10.75
C LEU A 27 8.50 -5.42 -11.66
N SER A 28 8.62 -5.73 -12.96
CA SER A 28 9.35 -4.87 -13.90
C SER A 28 8.48 -3.78 -14.54
N SER A 29 7.19 -4.07 -14.75
CA SER A 29 6.27 -3.21 -15.49
C SER A 29 4.86 -3.33 -14.91
N PRO A 30 4.63 -2.82 -13.67
CA PRO A 30 3.42 -3.09 -12.92
C PRO A 30 2.12 -2.71 -13.64
N ILE A 31 2.11 -1.50 -14.24
CA ILE A 31 0.94 -0.96 -14.93
C ILE A 31 0.58 -1.84 -16.13
N GLU A 32 1.53 -2.06 -17.04
CA GLU A 32 1.32 -2.89 -18.23
C GLU A 32 0.87 -4.31 -17.88
N ALA A 33 1.48 -4.93 -16.86
CA ALA A 33 1.10 -6.26 -16.41
C ALA A 33 -0.35 -6.32 -15.92
N ILE A 34 -0.78 -5.34 -15.12
CA ILE A 34 -2.15 -5.26 -14.60
C ILE A 34 -3.15 -5.04 -15.73
N GLU A 35 -2.88 -4.09 -16.63
CA GLU A 35 -3.77 -3.78 -17.75
C GLU A 35 -3.90 -4.97 -18.71
N LYS A 36 -2.79 -5.65 -19.02
CA LYS A 36 -2.78 -6.86 -19.86
C LYS A 36 -3.57 -8.01 -19.23
N LEU A 37 -3.45 -8.21 -17.92
CA LEU A 37 -4.16 -9.29 -17.22
C LEU A 37 -5.67 -9.03 -17.13
N THR A 38 -6.06 -7.78 -16.87
CA THR A 38 -7.42 -7.45 -16.40
C THR A 38 -8.26 -6.72 -17.45
N GLY A 39 -7.62 -6.17 -18.48
CA GLY A 39 -8.25 -5.35 -19.52
C GLY A 39 -8.71 -3.97 -19.03
N VAL A 40 -8.35 -3.57 -17.81
CA VAL A 40 -8.65 -2.24 -17.28
C VAL A 40 -7.54 -1.27 -17.59
N VAL A 41 -7.82 0.03 -17.50
CA VAL A 41 -6.82 1.10 -17.60
C VAL A 41 -6.47 1.55 -16.18
N VAL A 42 -5.19 1.62 -15.86
CA VAL A 42 -4.68 2.11 -14.58
C VAL A 42 -4.11 3.50 -14.76
N VAL A 43 -4.73 4.49 -14.11
CA VAL A 43 -4.29 5.88 -14.15
C VAL A 43 -3.65 6.24 -12.81
N LEU A 44 -2.36 6.59 -12.84
CA LEU A 44 -1.64 7.11 -11.68
C LEU A 44 -1.77 8.64 -11.60
N PRO A 45 -1.74 9.22 -10.39
CA PRO A 45 -1.58 10.67 -10.24
C PRO A 45 -0.29 11.16 -10.90
N GLU A 46 -0.28 12.43 -11.29
CA GLU A 46 0.89 13.04 -11.94
C GLU A 46 2.14 12.91 -11.05
N GLY A 47 3.26 12.53 -11.67
CA GLY A 47 4.55 12.35 -10.99
C GLY A 47 4.62 11.15 -10.04
N LYS A 48 3.60 10.28 -9.99
CA LYS A 48 3.64 9.06 -9.16
C LYS A 48 3.98 7.83 -10.00
N GLU A 49 4.72 6.92 -9.38
CA GLU A 49 5.04 5.60 -9.91
C GLU A 49 4.38 4.53 -9.02
N LEU A 50 3.91 3.44 -9.63
CA LEU A 50 3.49 2.26 -8.90
C LEU A 50 4.70 1.35 -8.70
N VAL A 51 5.09 1.12 -7.44
CA VAL A 51 6.17 0.20 -7.09
C VAL A 51 5.59 -1.08 -6.52
N VAL A 52 6.01 -2.23 -7.06
CA VAL A 52 5.62 -3.56 -6.56
C VAL A 52 6.84 -4.24 -5.96
N VAL A 53 6.68 -4.80 -4.76
CA VAL A 53 7.74 -5.53 -4.04
C VAL A 53 7.26 -6.95 -3.75
N ASP A 54 8.04 -7.94 -4.18
CA ASP A 54 7.75 -9.36 -3.92
C ASP A 54 8.13 -9.72 -2.47
N GLN A 55 7.12 -9.97 -1.64
CA GLN A 55 7.28 -10.35 -0.24
C GLN A 55 7.24 -11.88 0.00
N THR A 56 7.46 -12.71 -1.02
CA THR A 56 7.38 -14.17 -0.91
C THR A 56 8.51 -14.79 -0.06
N ASP A 57 9.64 -14.10 0.09
CA ASP A 57 10.78 -14.55 0.89
C ASP A 57 10.47 -14.51 2.40
N LYS A 58 10.11 -15.67 2.95
CA LYS A 58 9.71 -15.84 4.37
C LYS A 58 10.83 -15.53 5.38
N SER A 59 12.08 -15.37 4.94
CA SER A 59 13.18 -14.96 5.82
C SER A 59 13.22 -13.45 6.08
N LYS A 60 12.42 -12.67 5.35
CA LYS A 60 12.38 -11.21 5.42
C LYS A 60 11.09 -10.72 6.07
N VAL A 61 11.20 -9.60 6.78
CA VAL A 61 10.07 -8.82 7.29
C VAL A 61 10.09 -7.48 6.58
N TYR A 62 8.95 -7.07 6.02
CA TYR A 62 8.83 -5.82 5.28
C TYR A 62 8.17 -4.75 6.18
N LEU A 63 8.68 -3.52 6.08
CA LEU A 63 8.18 -2.36 6.79
C LEU A 63 8.03 -1.21 5.78
N ASN A 64 6.80 -0.71 5.62
CA ASN A 64 6.52 0.43 4.74
C ASN A 64 6.50 1.72 5.56
N ILE A 65 7.42 2.64 5.31
CA ILE A 65 7.38 3.95 5.95
C ILE A 65 6.47 4.86 5.10
N PRO A 66 5.33 5.35 5.62
CA PRO A 66 4.50 6.29 4.88
C PRO A 66 5.24 7.61 4.67
N ALA A 67 4.90 8.33 3.59
CA ALA A 67 5.36 9.70 3.43
C ALA A 67 4.85 10.56 4.58
N GLU A 68 5.65 11.53 5.02
CA GLU A 68 5.16 12.54 5.96
C GLU A 68 3.95 13.26 5.33
N PRO A 69 2.87 13.47 6.09
CA PRO A 69 1.75 14.25 5.58
C PRO A 69 2.24 15.67 5.26
N GLU A 70 1.95 16.16 4.06
CA GLU A 70 2.23 17.55 3.68
C GLU A 70 1.31 18.49 4.46
N LEU A 71 1.72 18.84 5.70
CA LEU A 71 0.97 19.73 6.59
C LEU A 71 1.23 21.21 6.30
N GLU A 72 2.25 21.54 5.51
CA GLU A 72 2.74 22.92 5.35
C GLU A 72 1.85 23.83 4.47
N ASN A 73 0.91 23.28 3.69
CA ASN A 73 0.03 24.07 2.81
C ASN A 73 -1.46 23.74 2.94
N THR A 74 -1.85 22.95 3.93
CA THR A 74 -3.25 22.74 4.25
C THR A 74 -3.58 23.63 5.44
N GLU A 75 -4.46 24.63 5.26
CA GLU A 75 -5.17 25.21 6.41
C GLU A 75 -5.97 24.06 7.02
N LEU A 76 -5.38 23.46 8.07
CA LEU A 76 -6.04 22.42 8.82
C LEU A 76 -7.32 23.02 9.39
N THR A 77 -8.44 22.33 9.18
CA THR A 77 -9.68 22.75 9.83
C THR A 77 -9.52 22.64 11.35
N GLU A 78 -10.33 23.38 12.12
CA GLU A 78 -10.28 23.29 13.59
C GLU A 78 -10.42 21.84 14.09
N GLU A 79 -11.23 21.01 13.43
CA GLU A 79 -11.34 19.57 13.72
C GLU A 79 -10.03 18.81 13.48
N GLN A 80 -9.29 19.09 12.40
CA GLN A 80 -8.01 18.45 12.11
C GLN A 80 -6.91 18.91 13.07
N LEU A 81 -6.94 20.19 13.49
CA LEU A 81 -6.07 20.73 14.53
C LEU A 81 -6.35 20.11 15.89
N GLU A 82 -7.62 19.91 16.27
CA GLU A 82 -8.00 19.22 17.50
C GLU A 82 -7.56 17.76 17.53
N ILE A 83 -7.61 17.04 16.41
CA ILE A 83 -7.13 15.65 16.30
C ILE A 83 -5.61 15.58 16.51
N ILE A 84 -4.86 16.56 16.00
CA ILE A 84 -3.40 16.62 16.15
C ILE A 84 -3.02 17.09 17.56
N ALA A 85 -3.67 18.13 18.07
CA ALA A 85 -3.41 18.76 19.37
C ALA A 85 -3.94 17.92 20.56
N GLY A 86 -4.99 17.13 20.36
CA GLY A 86 -5.52 16.15 21.31
C GLY A 86 -4.67 14.88 21.44
N GLY A 87 -3.51 14.86 20.77
CA GLY A 87 -2.61 13.72 20.71
C GLY A 87 -3.01 12.78 19.58
N GLY A 88 -2.47 13.00 18.38
CA GLY A 88 -2.62 12.13 17.19
C GLY A 88 -2.22 10.65 17.37
N GLN A 89 -1.99 10.20 18.61
CA GLN A 89 -1.75 8.81 19.02
C GLN A 89 -2.80 7.81 18.52
N MET A 90 -4.04 8.24 18.24
CA MET A 90 -5.08 7.34 17.70
C MET A 90 -4.82 6.99 16.22
N ILE A 91 -4.33 7.96 15.42
CA ILE A 91 -3.89 7.73 14.03
C ILE A 91 -2.69 6.79 14.04
N TRP A 92 -1.71 7.02 14.92
CA TRP A 92 -0.51 6.17 14.99
C TRP A 92 -0.82 4.74 15.42
N LYS A 93 -1.76 4.53 16.35
CA LYS A 93 -2.12 3.18 16.79
C LYS A 93 -2.76 2.38 15.65
N ASP A 94 -3.84 2.86 15.06
CA ASP A 94 -4.54 2.14 13.98
C ASP A 94 -3.66 1.98 12.73
N LEU A 95 -2.82 2.97 12.44
CA LEU A 95 -1.84 2.91 11.35
C LEU A 95 -0.73 1.89 11.65
N THR A 96 -0.25 1.79 12.89
CA THR A 96 0.74 0.77 13.26
C THR A 96 0.18 -0.65 13.29
N ASP A 97 -1.09 -0.82 13.65
CA ASP A 97 -1.77 -2.11 13.68
C ASP A 97 -2.09 -2.61 12.27
N SER A 98 -2.54 -1.70 11.39
CA SER A 98 -2.88 -2.00 10.00
C SER A 98 -1.65 -2.22 9.12
N LEU A 99 -0.63 -1.38 9.24
CA LEU A 99 0.55 -1.44 8.37
C LEU A 99 1.64 -2.38 8.88
N PHE A 100 1.74 -2.59 10.21
CA PHE A 100 2.91 -3.26 10.82
C PHE A 100 2.57 -4.46 11.73
N PRO A 101 1.64 -5.35 11.38
CA PRO A 101 1.27 -6.47 12.25
C PRO A 101 2.45 -7.43 12.50
N ALA A 102 3.33 -7.63 11.51
CA ALA A 102 4.50 -8.52 11.65
C ALA A 102 5.65 -7.88 12.45
N PHE A 103 5.83 -6.55 12.36
CA PHE A 103 6.93 -5.85 13.02
C PHE A 103 6.79 -5.89 14.54
N LYS A 104 5.57 -5.81 15.06
CA LYS A 104 5.30 -5.93 16.50
C LYS A 104 5.85 -7.22 17.11
N ASN A 105 5.75 -8.33 16.37
CA ASN A 105 6.25 -9.64 16.83
C ASN A 105 7.79 -9.75 16.83
N CYS A 106 8.48 -8.79 16.20
CA CYS A 106 9.94 -8.73 16.18
C CYS A 106 10.52 -7.98 17.40
N ILE A 107 9.70 -7.24 18.14
CA ILE A 107 10.12 -6.45 19.29
C ILE A 107 10.04 -7.33 20.55
N LYS A 108 11.18 -7.56 21.21
CA LYS A 108 11.25 -8.21 22.52
C LYS A 108 11.56 -7.14 23.55
N ILE A 109 10.69 -7.02 24.56
CA ILE A 109 10.80 -6.09 25.69
C ILE A 109 11.03 -6.89 26.96
#